data_AF-A0A962I3I1-F1
#
_entry.id   AF-A0A962I3I1-F1
#
_cell.length_a   1.000
_cell.length_b   1.000
_cell.length_c   1.000
_cell.angle_alpha   90.00
_cell.angle_beta   90.00
_cell.angle_gamma   90.00
#
_symmetry.space_group_name_H-M   'P 1'
#
loop_
_entity.id
_entity.type
_entity.pdbx_description
1 polymer ?
#
loop_
_entity_poly.entity_id
_entity_poly.type
_entity_poly.pdbx_seq_one_letter_code
_entity_poly.pdbx_strand_id
1 'polypeptide(L)'
;TLSILALPIAQYPAIASPQISISASYPGASAQAVQDTVVQVIEQQMSGLDGLRYISSTSESTGAGTVTLTFENGTDPDTAQVQVQNKLQLATPQLPAEVQAQGMRVAKSVRNFLMVVGLVSPNGSFDDGALGDYLASRVQDPISRVPGVGEVTAFSSQYAMRIWLNP
;
A
#
# COMPACT_ATOMS: atom_id res chain seq x y z
N THR A 1 -23.47 -33.62 6.44
CA THR A 1 -22.97 -33.65 5.05
C THR A 1 -23.03 -32.30 4.36
N LEU A 2 -24.09 -31.48 4.54
CA LEU A 2 -24.14 -30.11 3.99
C LEU A 2 -22.97 -29.21 4.43
N SER A 3 -22.51 -29.33 5.68
CA SER A 3 -21.46 -28.47 6.24
C SER A 3 -20.09 -28.64 5.58
N ILE A 4 -19.78 -29.81 5.02
CA ILE A 4 -18.48 -30.07 4.35
C ILE A 4 -18.35 -29.26 3.05
N LEU A 5 -19.48 -28.98 2.37
CA LEU A 5 -19.49 -28.20 1.13
C LEU A 5 -19.41 -26.69 1.36
N ALA A 6 -19.72 -26.21 2.57
CA ALA A 6 -19.79 -24.80 2.91
C ALA A 6 -18.65 -24.31 3.81
N LEU A 7 -17.83 -25.22 4.35
CA LEU A 7 -16.73 -24.86 5.24
C LEU A 7 -15.56 -24.25 4.45
N PRO A 8 -15.06 -23.07 4.87
CA PRO A 8 -13.86 -22.50 4.29
C PRO A 8 -12.66 -23.43 4.50
N ILE A 9 -11.91 -23.69 3.44
CA ILE A 9 -10.66 -24.46 3.51
C ILE A 9 -9.51 -23.47 3.67
N ALA A 10 -8.76 -23.59 4.77
CA ALA A 10 -7.57 -22.80 5.04
C ALA A 10 -6.47 -23.69 5.63
N GLN A 11 -5.21 -23.43 5.31
CA GLN A 11 -4.07 -24.22 5.81
C GLN A 11 -3.87 -24.03 7.33
N TYR A 12 -4.11 -22.81 7.82
CA TYR A 12 -4.11 -22.44 9.23
C TYR A 12 -5.24 -21.43 9.51
N PRO A 13 -5.77 -21.37 10.74
CA PRO A 13 -6.62 -20.26 11.15
C PRO A 13 -5.81 -18.95 11.10
N ALA A 14 -6.49 -17.83 10.87
CA ALA A 14 -5.87 -16.51 10.90
C ALA A 14 -5.42 -16.16 12.34
N ILE A 15 -4.16 -16.45 12.67
CA ILE A 15 -3.53 -16.13 13.96
C ILE A 15 -2.70 -14.84 13.93
N ALA A 16 -2.53 -14.25 12.74
CA ALA A 16 -1.75 -13.05 12.55
C ALA A 16 -2.52 -11.82 13.05
N SER A 17 -1.82 -10.92 13.74
CA SER A 17 -2.37 -9.64 14.17
C SER A 17 -2.73 -8.77 12.97
N PRO A 18 -3.90 -8.09 12.99
CA PRO A 18 -4.28 -7.16 11.93
C PRO A 18 -3.25 -6.05 11.79
N GLN A 19 -2.87 -5.74 10.56
CA GLN A 19 -1.95 -4.65 10.24
C GLN A 19 -2.57 -3.73 9.19
N ILE A 20 -2.42 -2.43 9.39
CA ILE A 20 -2.80 -1.40 8.41
C ILE A 20 -1.51 -0.69 7.98
N SER A 21 -1.25 -0.64 6.69
CA SER A 21 -0.13 0.11 6.12
C SER A 21 -0.62 1.41 5.50
N ILE A 22 0.19 2.46 5.67
CA ILE A 22 0.06 3.74 5.00
C ILE A 22 1.32 3.92 4.16
N SER A 23 1.16 4.06 2.85
CA SER A 23 2.26 4.29 1.91
C SER A 23 2.13 5.68 1.31
N ALA A 24 3.24 6.41 1.30
CA ALA A 24 3.37 7.74 0.73
C ALA A 24 4.66 7.83 -0.10
N SER A 25 4.65 8.70 -1.11
CA SER A 25 5.82 8.97 -1.94
C SER A 25 6.10 10.48 -1.96
N TYR A 26 7.35 10.84 -1.70
CA TYR A 26 7.88 12.18 -1.85
C TYR A 26 9.03 12.16 -2.87
N PRO A 27 8.74 12.29 -4.18
CA PRO A 27 9.75 12.20 -5.22
C PRO A 27 10.86 13.24 -5.05
N GLY A 28 12.12 12.79 -5.09
CA GLY A 28 13.30 13.66 -4.96
C GLY A 28 13.69 14.02 -3.53
N ALA A 29 12.95 13.57 -2.52
CA ALA A 29 13.30 13.76 -1.11
C ALA A 29 14.33 12.73 -0.63
N SER A 30 15.20 13.14 0.31
CA SER A 30 16.08 12.21 1.03
C SER A 30 15.28 11.40 2.07
N ALA A 31 15.81 10.26 2.51
CA ALA A 31 15.19 9.45 3.56
C ALA A 31 14.91 10.27 4.83
N GLN A 32 15.83 11.17 5.19
CA GLN A 32 15.69 12.08 6.33
C GLN A 32 14.53 13.07 6.11
N ALA A 33 14.44 13.67 4.92
CA ALA A 33 13.35 14.59 4.60
C ALA A 33 11.98 13.89 4.63
N VAL A 34 11.88 12.67 4.09
CA VAL A 34 10.66 11.85 4.17
C VAL A 34 10.30 11.54 5.62
N GLN A 35 11.29 11.18 6.44
CA GLN A 35 11.09 10.87 7.85
C GLN A 35 10.50 12.08 8.59
N ASP A 36 11.15 13.23 8.48
CA ASP A 36 10.85 14.41 9.29
C ASP A 36 9.58 15.14 8.83
N THR A 37 9.27 15.11 7.53
CA THR A 37 8.15 15.88 6.95
C THR A 37 6.90 15.08 6.65
N VAL A 38 7.01 13.75 6.51
CA VAL A 38 5.88 12.88 6.15
C VAL A 38 5.62 11.85 7.23
N VAL A 39 6.57 10.96 7.47
CA VAL A 39 6.38 9.82 8.38
C VAL A 39 6.09 10.28 9.80
N GLN A 40 6.91 11.20 10.33
CA GLN A 40 6.73 11.67 11.70
C GLN A 40 5.39 12.41 11.90
N VAL A 41 4.95 13.19 10.90
CA VAL A 41 3.66 13.90 10.93
C VAL A 41 2.51 12.89 10.96
N ILE A 42 2.58 11.85 10.13
CA ILE A 42 1.60 10.77 10.12
C ILE A 42 1.58 10.07 11.49
N GLU A 43 2.73 9.65 12.01
CA GLU A 43 2.85 8.94 13.29
C GLU A 43 2.26 9.73 14.46
N GLN A 44 2.53 11.04 14.54
CA GLN A 44 2.00 11.89 15.62
C GLN A 44 0.47 11.93 15.64
N GLN A 45 -0.17 11.85 14.46
CA GLN A 45 -1.63 11.85 14.35
C GLN A 45 -2.27 10.47 14.63
N MET A 46 -1.49 9.39 14.68
CA MET A 46 -1.99 8.02 14.90
C MET A 46 -2.25 7.67 16.38
N SER A 47 -2.37 8.67 17.23
CA SER A 47 -2.71 8.48 18.64
C SER A 47 -4.21 8.26 18.87
N GLY A 48 -4.53 7.42 19.88
CA GLY A 48 -5.91 7.12 20.26
C GLY A 48 -6.66 6.22 19.27
N LEU A 49 -5.94 5.33 18.59
CA LEU A 49 -6.52 4.24 17.80
C LEU A 49 -6.84 3.06 18.74
N ASP A 50 -8.03 2.50 18.64
CA ASP A 50 -8.46 1.38 19.47
C ASP A 50 -7.71 0.12 19.08
N GLY A 51 -7.24 -0.62 20.08
CA GLY A 51 -6.51 -1.88 19.86
C GLY A 51 -5.16 -1.70 19.17
N LEU A 52 -4.63 -0.47 19.05
CA LEU A 52 -3.28 -0.27 18.51
C LEU A 52 -2.24 -0.86 19.47
N ARG A 53 -1.41 -1.76 18.95
CA ARG A 53 -0.35 -2.43 19.72
C ARG A 53 0.99 -1.74 19.55
N TYR A 54 1.41 -1.51 18.31
CA TYR A 54 2.63 -0.76 18.01
C TYR A 54 2.60 -0.19 16.58
N ILE A 55 3.44 0.82 16.36
CA ILE A 55 3.68 1.43 15.06
C ILE A 55 5.14 1.14 14.68
N SER A 56 5.37 0.81 13.41
CA SER A 56 6.70 0.73 12.82
C SER A 56 6.70 1.48 11.49
N SER A 57 7.73 2.25 11.22
CA SER A 57 7.86 3.00 9.97
C SER A 57 9.18 2.73 9.27
N THR A 58 9.21 3.05 7.98
CA THR A 58 10.41 2.94 7.14
C THR A 58 10.41 4.10 6.16
N SER A 59 11.56 4.76 6.05
CA SER A 59 11.80 5.88 5.15
C SER A 59 12.99 5.55 4.28
N GLU A 60 12.82 5.66 2.96
CA GLU A 60 13.83 5.27 1.98
C GLU A 60 14.38 6.48 1.22
N SER A 61 15.62 6.37 0.73
CA SER A 61 16.26 7.41 -0.10
C SER A 61 15.63 7.54 -1.49
N THR A 62 14.75 6.63 -1.86
CA THR A 62 13.91 6.67 -3.07
C THR A 62 12.77 7.70 -2.95
N GLY A 63 12.55 8.26 -1.76
CA GLY A 63 11.39 9.11 -1.47
C GLY A 63 10.18 8.33 -0.97
N ALA A 64 10.27 7.00 -0.84
CA ALA A 64 9.20 6.17 -0.31
C ALA A 64 9.15 6.20 1.23
N GLY A 65 7.95 6.36 1.77
CA GLY A 65 7.68 6.27 3.21
C GLY A 65 6.55 5.29 3.47
N THR A 66 6.75 4.36 4.40
CA THR A 66 5.73 3.40 4.82
C THR A 66 5.57 3.42 6.33
N VAL A 67 4.33 3.55 6.81
CA VAL A 67 3.96 3.43 8.23
C VAL A 67 3.06 2.22 8.38
N THR A 68 3.46 1.27 9.23
CA THR A 68 2.70 0.06 9.52
C THR A 68 2.20 0.11 10.95
N LEU A 69 0.89 0.05 11.12
CA LEU A 69 0.21 0.01 12.40
C LEU A 69 -0.24 -1.43 12.67
N THR A 70 0.26 -2.01 13.75
CA THR A 70 -0.12 -3.36 14.19
C THR A 70 -1.12 -3.27 15.32
N PHE A 71 -2.22 -3.99 15.20
CA PHE A 71 -3.30 -4.01 16.18
C PHE A 71 -3.30 -5.29 17.01
N GLU A 72 -4.01 -5.29 18.13
CA GLU A 72 -4.20 -6.46 18.97
C GLU A 72 -5.02 -7.54 18.27
N ASN A 73 -4.78 -8.79 18.63
CA ASN A 73 -5.54 -9.93 18.11
C ASN A 73 -7.02 -9.79 18.50
N GLY A 74 -7.91 -9.93 17.52
CA GLY A 74 -9.36 -9.76 17.72
C GLY A 74 -9.88 -8.36 17.34
N THR A 75 -9.00 -7.41 17.02
CA THR A 75 -9.40 -6.12 16.43
C THR A 75 -9.97 -6.36 15.03
N ASP A 76 -11.11 -5.74 14.72
CA ASP A 76 -11.69 -5.78 13.39
C ASP A 76 -10.83 -4.95 12.41
N PRO A 77 -10.23 -5.57 11.36
CA PRO A 77 -9.39 -4.86 10.39
C PRO A 77 -10.16 -3.79 9.60
N ASP A 78 -11.48 -3.93 9.39
CA ASP A 78 -12.30 -2.92 8.73
C ASP A 78 -12.43 -1.67 9.61
N THR A 79 -12.75 -1.87 10.89
CA THR A 79 -12.81 -0.78 11.87
C THR A 79 -11.45 -0.12 12.03
N ALA A 80 -10.37 -0.88 12.19
CA ALA A 80 -9.01 -0.36 12.29
C ALA A 80 -8.62 0.48 11.07
N GLN A 81 -8.92 0.02 9.85
CA GLN A 81 -8.67 0.77 8.62
C GLN A 81 -9.39 2.11 8.62
N VAL A 82 -10.68 2.15 8.99
CA VAL A 82 -11.47 3.38 9.05
C VAL A 82 -10.90 4.35 10.09
N GLN A 83 -10.51 3.86 11.28
CA GLN A 83 -9.89 4.71 12.30
C GLN A 83 -8.58 5.33 11.81
N VAL A 84 -7.72 4.52 11.18
CA VAL A 84 -6.46 5.01 10.59
C VAL A 84 -6.73 6.04 9.51
N GLN A 85 -7.69 5.79 8.62
CA GLN A 85 -8.05 6.73 7.55
C GLN A 85 -8.57 8.07 8.12
N ASN A 86 -9.40 8.03 9.15
CA ASN A 86 -9.90 9.23 9.82
C ASN A 86 -8.77 10.04 10.46
N LYS A 87 -7.80 9.39 11.10
CA LYS A 87 -6.61 10.06 11.64
C LYS A 87 -5.70 10.60 10.55
N LEU A 88 -5.53 9.88 9.45
CA LEU A 88 -4.71 10.30 8.32
C LEU A 88 -5.27 11.55 7.64
N GLN A 89 -6.59 11.70 7.57
CA GLN A 89 -7.23 12.91 7.06
C GLN A 89 -6.88 14.16 7.88
N LEU A 90 -6.65 14.03 9.19
CA LEU A 90 -6.20 15.13 10.04
C LEU A 90 -4.72 15.49 9.80
N ALA A 91 -3.90 14.49 9.44
CA ALA A 91 -2.50 14.68 9.09
C ALA A 91 -2.31 15.30 7.70
N THR A 92 -3.19 14.97 6.75
CA THR A 92 -3.05 15.30 5.32
C THR A 92 -2.72 16.78 5.06
N PRO A 93 -3.38 17.77 5.70
CA PRO A 93 -3.09 19.19 5.45
C PRO A 93 -1.71 19.65 5.93
N GLN A 94 -1.07 18.89 6.82
CA GLN A 94 0.27 19.19 7.36
C GLN A 94 1.38 18.62 6.48
N LEU A 95 1.04 17.77 5.50
CA LEU A 95 2.01 17.15 4.59
C LEU A 95 2.39 18.11 3.45
N PRO A 96 3.59 17.97 2.87
CA PRO A 96 3.97 18.69 1.65
C PRO A 96 2.98 18.48 0.50
N ALA A 97 2.75 19.52 -0.31
CA ALA A 97 1.77 19.51 -1.39
C ALA A 97 2.07 18.45 -2.45
N GLU A 98 3.35 18.17 -2.68
CA GLU A 98 3.85 17.14 -3.60
C GLU A 98 3.39 15.74 -3.18
N VAL A 99 3.46 15.46 -1.87
CA VAL A 99 3.02 14.18 -1.30
C VAL A 99 1.50 14.05 -1.36
N GLN A 100 0.78 15.13 -1.06
CA GLN A 100 -0.67 15.17 -1.19
C GLN A 100 -1.10 14.91 -2.65
N ALA A 101 -0.38 15.48 -3.62
CA ALA A 101 -0.66 15.30 -5.04
C ALA A 101 -0.36 13.87 -5.54
N GLN A 102 0.66 13.20 -5.00
CA GLN A 102 0.89 11.78 -5.27
C GLN A 102 -0.20 10.88 -4.68
N GLY A 103 -0.88 11.36 -3.64
CA GLY A 103 -1.85 10.59 -2.89
C GLY A 103 -1.17 9.60 -1.94
N MET A 104 -1.93 9.15 -0.94
CA MET A 104 -1.49 8.17 0.03
C MET A 104 -2.38 6.94 -0.07
N ARG A 105 -1.77 5.76 0.05
CA ARG A 105 -2.48 4.49 0.00
C ARG A 105 -2.60 3.94 1.41
N VAL A 106 -3.83 3.65 1.83
CA VAL A 106 -4.11 2.93 3.08
C VAL A 106 -4.63 1.55 2.71
N ALA A 107 -3.93 0.50 3.17
CA ALA A 107 -4.28 -0.88 2.86
C ALA A 107 -4.22 -1.76 4.12
N LYS A 108 -5.03 -2.82 4.11
CA LYS A 108 -4.88 -3.91 5.09
C LYS A 108 -3.63 -4.68 4.70
N SER A 109 -2.57 -4.52 5.50
CA SER A 109 -1.29 -5.12 5.21
C SER A 109 -1.28 -6.58 5.65
N VAL A 110 -0.89 -7.47 4.73
CA VAL A 110 -0.53 -8.84 5.05
C VAL A 110 0.88 -9.06 4.50
N ARG A 111 1.80 -9.56 5.34
CA ARG A 111 3.24 -9.64 5.01
C ARG A 111 3.60 -10.65 3.90
N ASN A 112 2.63 -11.27 3.23
CA ASN A 112 2.86 -12.31 2.23
C ASN A 112 2.10 -12.04 0.93
N PHE A 113 2.77 -12.26 -0.20
CA PHE A 113 2.11 -12.37 -1.49
C PHE A 113 1.38 -13.71 -1.58
N LEU A 114 0.09 -13.68 -1.93
CA LEU A 114 -0.66 -14.89 -2.26
C LEU A 114 -0.17 -15.51 -3.57
N MET A 115 0.11 -14.66 -4.57
CA MET A 115 0.56 -15.05 -5.90
C MET A 115 1.33 -13.90 -6.55
N VAL A 116 2.27 -14.23 -7.43
CA VAL A 116 2.93 -13.27 -8.33
C VAL A 116 2.59 -13.67 -9.76
N VAL A 117 2.06 -12.73 -10.54
CA VAL A 117 1.69 -12.96 -11.94
C VAL A 117 2.68 -12.23 -12.83
N GLY A 118 3.41 -12.98 -13.66
CA GLY A 118 4.34 -12.42 -14.65
C GLY A 118 3.69 -12.20 -16.00
N LEU A 119 3.83 -11.00 -16.57
CA LEU A 119 3.50 -10.70 -17.96
C LEU A 119 4.78 -10.79 -18.80
N VAL A 120 4.73 -11.56 -19.87
CA VAL A 120 5.86 -11.74 -20.79
C VAL A 120 5.41 -11.57 -22.23
N SER A 121 6.24 -10.92 -23.05
CA SER A 121 6.01 -10.81 -24.50
C SER A 121 6.62 -12.02 -25.21
N PRO A 122 5.83 -12.94 -25.78
CA PRO A 122 6.38 -14.19 -26.36
C PRO A 122 7.37 -13.97 -27.51
N ASN A 123 7.21 -12.85 -28.22
CA ASN A 123 7.95 -12.45 -29.41
C ASN A 123 8.83 -11.20 -29.20
N GLY A 124 8.90 -10.68 -27.97
CA GLY A 124 9.62 -9.43 -27.66
C GLY A 124 9.05 -8.17 -28.31
N SER A 125 7.82 -8.17 -28.83
CA SER A 125 7.21 -6.98 -29.43
C SER A 125 6.83 -5.90 -28.42
N PHE A 126 6.74 -6.25 -27.14
CA PHE A 126 6.50 -5.30 -26.05
C PHE A 126 7.74 -5.22 -25.17
N ASP A 127 8.23 -3.99 -24.98
CA ASP A 127 9.27 -3.69 -24.00
C ASP A 127 8.67 -3.64 -22.58
N ASP A 128 9.53 -3.53 -21.57
CA ASP A 128 9.12 -3.51 -20.16
C ASP A 128 8.15 -2.34 -19.86
N GLY A 129 8.37 -1.19 -20.50
CA GLY A 129 7.46 -0.04 -20.38
C GLY A 129 6.07 -0.33 -20.95
N ALA A 130 5.99 -0.95 -22.12
CA ALA A 130 4.70 -1.29 -22.74
C ALA A 130 3.96 -2.37 -21.97
N LEU A 131 4.68 -3.36 -21.42
CA LEU A 131 4.08 -4.38 -20.54
C LEU A 131 3.61 -3.76 -19.22
N GLY A 132 4.38 -2.84 -18.64
CA GLY A 132 4.02 -2.09 -17.44
C GLY A 132 2.77 -1.23 -17.63
N ASP A 133 2.68 -0.51 -18.76
CA ASP A 133 1.51 0.27 -19.13
C ASP A 133 0.27 -0.60 -19.36
N TYR A 134 0.42 -1.74 -20.04
CA TYR A 134 -0.66 -2.70 -20.23
C TYR A 134 -1.16 -3.27 -18.88
N LEU A 135 -0.23 -3.61 -17.97
CA LEU A 135 -0.55 -4.07 -16.62
C LEU A 135 -1.37 -3.01 -15.88
N ALA A 136 -0.88 -1.77 -15.80
CA ALA A 136 -1.51 -0.69 -15.06
C ALA A 136 -2.88 -0.30 -15.64
N SER A 137 -2.98 -0.18 -16.97
CA SER A 137 -4.18 0.33 -17.64
C SER A 137 -5.30 -0.71 -17.77
N ARG A 138 -4.98 -2.01 -17.87
CA ARG A 138 -5.98 -3.06 -18.19
C ARG A 138 -6.11 -4.16 -17.15
N VAL A 139 -5.08 -4.42 -16.35
CA VAL A 139 -5.04 -5.61 -15.47
C VAL A 139 -5.15 -5.24 -14.00
N GLN A 140 -4.43 -4.21 -13.57
CA GLN A 140 -4.34 -3.82 -12.15
C GLN A 140 -5.71 -3.50 -11.56
N ASP A 141 -6.50 -2.69 -12.27
CA ASP A 141 -7.80 -2.22 -11.80
C ASP A 141 -8.84 -3.34 -11.64
N PRO A 142 -9.04 -4.22 -12.65
CA PRO A 142 -9.94 -5.37 -12.49
C PRO A 142 -9.50 -6.31 -11.36
N ILE A 143 -8.21 -6.60 -11.23
CA ILE A 143 -7.70 -7.53 -10.20
C ILE A 143 -7.86 -6.94 -8.80
N SER A 144 -7.60 -5.64 -8.64
CA SER A 144 -7.74 -4.94 -7.35
C SER A 144 -9.17 -4.94 -6.82
N ARG A 145 -10.18 -5.20 -7.66
CA ARG A 145 -11.61 -5.23 -7.29
C ARG A 145 -12.14 -6.65 -7.05
N VAL A 146 -11.34 -7.68 -7.28
CA VAL A 146 -11.77 -9.07 -7.05
C VAL A 146 -11.93 -9.30 -5.54
N PRO A 147 -13.08 -9.85 -5.08
CA PRO A 147 -13.28 -10.16 -3.67
C PRO A 147 -12.16 -11.06 -3.12
N GLY A 148 -11.55 -10.64 -2.01
CA GLY A 148 -10.41 -11.33 -1.38
C GLY A 148 -9.04 -10.79 -1.76
N VAL A 149 -8.94 -9.89 -2.74
CA VAL A 149 -7.69 -9.17 -3.04
C VAL A 149 -7.56 -7.98 -2.10
N GLY A 150 -6.57 -8.01 -1.20
CA GLY A 150 -6.27 -6.91 -0.29
C GLY A 150 -5.40 -5.83 -0.93
N GLU A 151 -4.35 -6.24 -1.64
CA GLU A 151 -3.41 -5.34 -2.28
C GLU A 151 -2.86 -5.95 -3.57
N VAL A 152 -2.63 -5.08 -4.57
CA VAL A 152 -1.94 -5.42 -5.82
C VAL A 152 -0.72 -4.50 -5.93
N THR A 153 0.46 -5.10 -6.00
CA THR A 153 1.72 -4.40 -6.23
C THR A 153 2.14 -4.60 -7.69
N ALA A 154 2.24 -3.52 -8.45
CA ALA A 154 2.82 -3.55 -9.78
C ALA A 154 4.36 -3.46 -9.68
N PHE A 155 5.06 -4.39 -10.33
CA PHE A 155 6.53 -4.39 -10.39
C PHE A 155 7.09 -3.55 -11.55
N SER A 156 6.23 -2.80 -12.24
CA SER A 156 6.57 -1.87 -13.32
C SER A 156 5.66 -0.64 -13.25
N SER A 157 5.98 0.40 -14.00
CA SER A 157 5.25 1.67 -14.02
C SER A 157 4.47 1.86 -15.32
N GLN A 158 3.32 2.53 -15.24
CA GLN A 158 2.63 3.03 -16.42
C GLN A 158 3.48 4.07 -17.18
N TYR A 159 3.12 4.34 -18.45
CA TYR A 159 3.79 5.41 -19.18
C TYR A 159 3.58 6.78 -18.52
N ALA A 160 4.61 7.61 -18.60
CA ALA A 160 4.57 9.01 -18.19
C ALA A 160 5.24 9.86 -19.26
N MET A 161 4.73 11.07 -19.48
CA MET A 161 5.40 12.05 -20.35
C MET A 161 6.70 12.49 -19.68
N ARG A 162 7.85 12.08 -20.24
CA ARG A 162 9.18 12.43 -19.72
C ARG A 162 9.79 13.54 -20.56
N ILE A 163 9.92 14.73 -19.98
CA ILE A 163 10.62 15.87 -20.59
C ILE A 163 12.02 15.95 -19.99
N TRP A 164 13.04 15.60 -20.78
CA TRP A 164 14.45 15.70 -20.38
C TRP A 164 15.00 17.05 -20.80
N LEU A 165 15.23 17.93 -19.83
CA LEU A 165 15.80 19.26 -20.09
C LEU A 165 17.27 19.11 -20.51
N ASN A 166 17.64 19.71 -21.63
CA ASN A 166 19.04 19.85 -22.06
C ASN A 166 19.46 21.30 -21.75
N PRO A 167 20.32 21.54 -20.75
CA PRO A 167 20.71 22.88 -20.31
C PRO A 167 21.51 23.66 -21.35
#